data_AF-A0A5C8T1T0-F1
#
_entry.id   AF-A0A5C8T1T0-F1
#
_cell.length_a   1.000
_cell.length_b   1.000
_cell.length_c   1.000
_cell.angle_alpha   90.00
_cell.angle_beta   90.00
_cell.angle_gamma   90.00
#
_symmetry.space_group_name_H-M   'P 1'
#
loop_
_entity.id
_entity.type
_entity.pdbx_description
1 polymer ?
#
loop_
_entity_poly.entity_id
_entity_poly.type
_entity_poly.pdbx_seq_one_letter_code
_entity_poly.pdbx_strand_id
1 'polypeptide(L)'
;MAPAISLLRPPIGTPHLSIPRGRKAPIELEALPDFEIDPAIEAFVEAKAAYRRRTTVTAETMTAFLDRHLGLDGTLRGSAIAVADVDAFVVFQRLREIDVLFEGALGTRYAVSRVEGRLSNGWLDCPDFVIRRTSSDRHAGDRPAGNRHA
;
A
#
# COMPACT_ATOMS: atom_id res chain seq x y z
N MET A 1 -66.86 -36.77 -7.24
CA MET A 1 -67.80 -35.78 -7.82
C MET A 1 -67.15 -34.42 -7.67
N ALA A 2 -66.58 -33.85 -8.74
CA ALA A 2 -65.77 -32.63 -8.69
C ALA A 2 -66.65 -31.37 -8.83
N PRO A 3 -66.36 -30.27 -8.12
CA PRO A 3 -67.17 -29.06 -8.20
C PRO A 3 -66.95 -28.37 -9.54
N ALA A 4 -68.04 -28.01 -10.23
CA ALA A 4 -68.02 -27.23 -11.46
C ALA A 4 -67.80 -25.75 -11.12
N ILE A 5 -66.67 -25.19 -11.51
CA ILE A 5 -66.38 -23.76 -11.37
C ILE A 5 -67.01 -23.03 -12.56
N SER A 6 -68.02 -22.20 -12.28
CA SER A 6 -68.65 -21.35 -13.30
C SER A 6 -67.77 -20.12 -13.57
N LEU A 7 -67.25 -19.99 -14.79
CA LEU A 7 -66.42 -18.85 -15.22
C LEU A 7 -67.23 -17.59 -15.57
N LEU A 8 -68.58 -17.69 -15.59
CA LEU A 8 -69.47 -16.59 -15.97
C LEU A 8 -69.96 -15.76 -14.78
N ARG A 9 -69.55 -16.10 -13.55
CA ARG A 9 -69.89 -15.32 -12.35
C ARG A 9 -68.62 -15.13 -11.52
N PRO A 10 -67.98 -13.95 -11.59
CA PRO A 10 -66.88 -13.64 -10.69
C PRO A 10 -67.35 -13.81 -9.24
N PRO A 11 -66.49 -14.28 -8.31
CA PRO A 11 -66.83 -14.26 -6.91
C PRO A 11 -67.20 -12.83 -6.51
N ILE A 12 -68.43 -12.66 -6.00
CA ILE A 12 -68.88 -11.37 -5.46
C ILE A 12 -68.21 -11.22 -4.09
N GLY A 13 -66.95 -10.79 -4.12
CA GLY A 13 -66.25 -10.21 -2.99
C GLY A 13 -66.05 -8.72 -3.26
N THR A 14 -65.76 -7.94 -2.22
CA THR A 14 -65.29 -6.57 -2.42
C THR A 14 -64.13 -6.59 -3.41
N PRO A 15 -64.11 -5.68 -4.40
CA PRO A 15 -63.00 -5.66 -5.33
C PRO A 15 -61.74 -5.36 -4.52
N HIS A 16 -60.89 -6.36 -4.26
CA HIS A 16 -59.49 -6.16 -3.88
C HIS A 16 -58.70 -5.64 -5.10
N LEU A 17 -59.37 -4.83 -5.93
CA LEU A 17 -58.74 -4.05 -6.99
C LEU A 17 -57.70 -3.21 -6.28
N SER A 18 -56.46 -3.46 -6.68
CA SER A 18 -55.25 -2.75 -6.31
C SER A 18 -55.57 -1.34 -5.86
N ILE A 19 -55.55 -1.10 -4.55
CA ILE A 19 -55.70 0.25 -4.02
C ILE A 19 -54.58 1.06 -4.69
N PRO A 20 -54.90 2.10 -5.49
CA PRO A 20 -53.88 2.88 -6.15
C PRO A 20 -52.92 3.39 -5.08
N ARG A 21 -51.62 3.21 -5.29
CA ARG A 21 -50.59 3.65 -4.34
C ARG A 21 -50.87 5.12 -4.02
N GLY A 22 -51.28 5.39 -2.78
CA GLY A 22 -51.47 6.74 -2.29
C GLY A 22 -50.17 7.53 -2.47
N ARG A 23 -50.28 8.84 -2.68
CA ARG A 23 -49.11 9.72 -2.78
C ARG A 23 -48.26 9.53 -1.52
N LYS A 24 -47.05 9.01 -1.68
CA LYS A 24 -46.11 8.82 -0.58
C LYS A 24 -45.82 10.19 0.03
N ALA A 25 -45.91 10.31 1.35
CA ALA A 25 -45.48 11.53 2.03
C ALA A 25 -44.02 11.82 1.66
N PRO A 26 -43.64 13.09 1.43
CA PRO A 26 -42.25 13.47 1.27
C PRO A 26 -41.43 12.95 2.46
N ILE A 27 -40.22 12.47 2.21
CA ILE A 27 -39.31 12.08 3.29
C ILE A 27 -38.82 13.39 3.93
N GLU A 28 -39.13 13.57 5.21
CA GLU A 28 -38.57 14.66 5.99
C GLU A 28 -37.09 14.37 6.20
N LEU A 29 -36.23 15.20 5.61
CA LEU A 29 -34.80 15.14 5.80
C LEU A 29 -34.48 15.94 7.06
N GLU A 30 -34.32 15.24 8.18
CA GLU A 30 -33.77 15.85 9.39
C GLU A 30 -32.27 16.06 9.22
N ALA A 31 -31.77 17.23 9.60
CA ALA A 31 -30.35 17.50 9.62
C ALA A 31 -29.67 16.57 10.63
N LEU A 32 -28.57 15.92 10.25
CA LEU A 32 -27.79 15.16 11.22
C LEU A 32 -27.29 16.12 12.30
N PRO A 33 -27.31 15.72 13.57
CA PRO A 33 -26.73 16.53 14.63
C PRO A 33 -25.24 16.71 14.37
N ASP A 34 -24.76 17.94 14.58
CA ASP A 34 -23.33 18.23 14.56
C ASP A 34 -22.68 17.49 15.73
N PHE A 35 -21.61 16.75 15.44
CA PHE A 35 -20.78 16.11 16.45
C PHE A 35 -19.42 16.81 16.49
N GLU A 36 -19.00 17.22 17.69
CA GLU A 36 -17.65 17.71 17.94
C GLU A 36 -16.74 16.51 18.21
N ILE A 37 -15.65 16.38 17.43
CA ILE A 37 -14.66 15.33 17.65
C ILE A 37 -13.78 15.78 18.82
N ASP A 38 -13.58 14.89 19.80
CA ASP A 38 -12.66 15.13 20.90
C ASP A 38 -11.25 15.45 20.37
N PRO A 39 -10.63 16.59 20.73
CA PRO A 39 -9.26 16.94 20.34
C PRO A 39 -8.22 15.85 20.62
N ALA A 40 -8.43 15.01 21.64
CA ALA A 40 -7.56 13.87 21.92
C ALA A 40 -7.63 12.79 20.82
N ILE A 41 -8.80 12.59 20.22
CA ILE A 41 -8.97 11.68 19.08
C ILE A 41 -8.24 12.23 17.85
N GLU A 42 -8.33 13.53 17.60
CA GLU A 42 -7.62 14.18 16.48
C GLU A 42 -6.09 14.03 16.64
N ALA A 43 -5.57 14.35 17.83
CA ALA A 43 -4.15 14.20 18.14
C ALA A 43 -3.68 12.74 18.00
N PHE A 44 -4.51 11.78 18.41
CA PHE A 44 -4.22 10.36 18.23
C PHE A 44 -4.18 9.95 16.76
N VAL A 45 -5.14 10.40 15.95
CA VAL A 45 -5.19 10.12 14.51
C VAL A 45 -3.95 10.68 13.82
N GLU A 46 -3.54 11.90 14.16
CA GLU A 46 -2.33 12.52 13.63
C GLU A 46 -1.07 11.73 14.00
N ALA A 47 -0.91 11.38 15.28
CA ALA A 47 0.23 10.60 15.76
C ALA A 47 0.30 9.22 15.07
N LYS A 48 -0.85 8.55 14.90
CA LYS A 48 -0.93 7.28 14.20
C LYS A 48 -0.57 7.42 12.72
N ALA A 49 -1.00 8.49 12.06
CA ALA A 49 -0.63 8.77 10.69
C ALA A 49 0.88 9.04 10.57
N ALA A 50 1.47 9.82 11.49
CA ALA A 50 2.90 10.08 11.54
C ALA A 50 3.71 8.79 11.74
N TYR A 51 3.29 7.93 12.67
CA TYR A 51 3.90 6.62 12.88
C TYR A 51 3.86 5.75 11.62
N ARG A 52 2.70 5.68 10.94
CA ARG A 52 2.55 4.94 9.68
C ARG A 52 3.48 5.48 8.58
N ARG A 53 3.57 6.79 8.43
CA ARG A 53 4.49 7.43 7.47
C ARG A 53 5.95 7.06 7.74
N ARG A 54 6.35 7.05 9.00
CA ARG A 54 7.74 6.71 9.40
C ARG A 54 8.07 5.22 9.25
N THR A 55 7.10 4.34 9.48
CA THR A 55 7.33 2.89 9.49
C THR A 55 7.03 2.19 8.17
N THR A 56 6.38 2.88 7.23
CA THR A 56 6.07 2.33 5.91
C THR A 56 7.29 2.48 5.00
N VAL A 57 7.89 1.35 4.64
CA VAL A 57 8.98 1.30 3.67
C VAL A 57 8.42 1.32 2.26
N THR A 58 8.80 2.33 1.49
CA THR A 58 8.48 2.44 0.05
C THR A 58 9.73 2.21 -0.80
N ALA A 59 9.55 1.92 -2.09
CA ALA A 59 10.65 1.75 -3.03
C ALA A 59 11.57 3.00 -3.09
N GLU A 60 10.98 4.19 -2.98
CA GLU A 60 11.68 5.47 -2.96
C GLU A 60 12.55 5.60 -1.70
N THR A 61 12.00 5.30 -0.52
CA THR A 61 12.76 5.36 0.74
C THR A 61 13.92 4.37 0.75
N MET A 62 13.73 3.15 0.21
CA MET A 62 14.81 2.16 0.09
C MET A 62 15.87 2.60 -0.91
N THR A 63 15.47 3.13 -2.07
CA THR A 63 16.40 3.67 -3.08
C THR A 63 17.23 4.81 -2.48
N ALA A 64 16.57 5.78 -1.84
CA ALA A 64 17.25 6.91 -1.22
C ALA A 64 18.19 6.48 -0.08
N PHE A 65 17.81 5.47 0.70
CA PHE A 65 18.68 4.89 1.71
C PHE A 65 19.92 4.24 1.08
N LEU A 66 19.71 3.41 0.07
CA LEU A 66 20.79 2.72 -0.64
C LEU A 66 21.72 3.70 -1.36
N ASP A 67 21.21 4.74 -2.01
CA ASP A 67 22.03 5.72 -2.72
C ASP A 67 22.90 6.56 -1.77
N ARG A 68 22.49 6.74 -0.51
CA ARG A 68 23.35 7.36 0.52
C ARG A 68 24.51 6.46 0.98
N HIS A 69 24.33 5.14 0.95
CA HIS A 69 25.31 4.18 1.47
C HIS A 69 26.15 3.51 0.37
N LEU A 70 25.61 3.36 -0.84
CA LEU A 70 26.31 2.81 -1.99
C LEU A 70 27.22 3.89 -2.57
N GLY A 71 28.51 3.76 -2.27
CA GLY A 71 29.56 4.54 -2.94
C GLY A 71 29.72 4.17 -4.43
N LEU A 72 30.80 4.66 -5.04
CA LEU A 72 31.09 4.47 -6.46
C LEU A 72 31.21 3.00 -6.88
N ASP A 73 31.67 2.13 -5.97
CA ASP A 73 31.83 0.69 -6.20
C ASP A 73 30.49 -0.05 -6.33
N GLY A 74 29.38 0.61 -5.98
CA GLY A 74 28.02 0.07 -6.13
C GLY A 74 27.79 -1.23 -5.36
N THR A 75 28.58 -1.48 -4.30
CA THR A 75 28.48 -2.67 -3.45
C THR A 75 28.45 -2.23 -1.99
N LEU A 76 27.55 -2.80 -1.20
CA LEU A 76 27.34 -2.47 0.21
C LEU A 76 27.12 -3.74 1.02
N ARG A 77 27.96 -3.96 2.04
CA ARG A 77 27.81 -5.07 2.99
C ARG A 77 26.90 -4.65 4.14
N GLY A 78 26.00 -5.53 4.57
CA GLY A 78 25.04 -5.27 5.64
C GLY A 78 25.72 -4.85 6.95
N SER A 79 26.80 -5.52 7.31
CA SER A 79 27.64 -5.16 8.48
C SER A 79 28.34 -3.79 8.40
N ALA A 80 28.46 -3.19 7.22
CA ALA A 80 29.02 -1.84 7.06
C ALA A 80 27.95 -0.72 7.22
N ILE A 81 26.67 -1.09 7.32
CA ILE A 81 25.57 -0.13 7.46
C ILE A 81 25.36 0.19 8.95
N ALA A 82 25.63 1.43 9.33
CA ALA A 82 25.31 1.94 10.65
C ALA A 82 23.80 2.23 10.75
N VAL A 83 23.12 1.56 11.68
CA VAL A 83 21.69 1.80 11.98
C VAL A 83 21.60 2.72 13.20
N ALA A 84 21.36 4.01 12.95
CA ALA A 84 21.37 5.05 13.98
C ALA A 84 19.99 5.36 14.59
N ASP A 85 18.92 5.13 13.82
CA ASP A 85 17.55 5.48 14.21
C ASP A 85 16.52 4.45 13.73
N VAL A 86 15.27 4.65 14.15
CA VAL A 86 14.14 3.77 13.81
C VAL A 86 13.86 3.74 12.31
N ASP A 87 14.04 4.86 11.61
CA ASP A 87 13.70 4.97 10.20
C ASP A 87 14.72 4.16 9.37
N ALA A 88 16.01 4.29 9.69
CA ALA A 88 17.10 3.47 9.16
C ALA A 88 16.92 1.99 9.48
N PHE A 89 16.50 1.67 10.70
CA PHE A 89 16.24 0.29 11.12
C PHE A 89 15.13 -0.36 10.31
N VAL A 90 14.01 0.34 10.13
CA VAL A 90 12.85 -0.16 9.40
C VAL A 90 13.20 -0.43 7.93
N VAL A 91 13.97 0.45 7.29
CA VAL A 91 14.50 0.22 5.94
C VAL A 91 15.48 -0.95 5.91
N PHE A 92 16.43 -0.99 6.85
CA PHE A 92 17.47 -2.03 6.91
C PHE A 92 16.88 -3.45 7.02
N GLN A 93 15.80 -3.63 7.78
CA GLN A 93 15.12 -4.94 7.85
C GLN A 93 14.67 -5.46 6.48
N ARG A 94 14.21 -4.56 5.62
CA ARG A 94 13.61 -4.88 4.31
C ARG A 94 14.65 -5.06 3.21
N LEU A 95 15.87 -4.57 3.41
CA LEU A 95 16.98 -4.69 2.45
C LEU A 95 17.30 -6.15 2.06
N ARG A 96 17.04 -7.11 2.95
CA ARG A 96 17.29 -8.54 2.71
C ARG A 96 16.33 -9.19 1.72
N GLU A 97 15.22 -8.53 1.42
CA GLU A 97 14.13 -8.99 0.56
C GLU A 97 13.91 -8.02 -0.62
N ILE A 98 14.88 -7.13 -0.87
CA ILE A 98 14.76 -6.06 -1.87
C ILE A 98 14.44 -6.56 -3.29
N ASP A 99 14.84 -7.78 -3.60
CA ASP A 99 14.61 -8.45 -4.88
C ASP A 99 13.15 -8.90 -5.08
N VAL A 100 12.43 -9.18 -3.99
CA VAL A 100 11.02 -9.62 -4.02
C VAL A 100 10.03 -8.52 -3.63
N LEU A 101 10.50 -7.45 -2.99
CA LEU A 101 9.65 -6.33 -2.59
C LEU A 101 9.18 -5.51 -3.80
N PHE A 102 8.00 -4.90 -3.65
CA PHE A 102 7.38 -4.03 -4.66
C PHE A 102 7.26 -4.70 -6.04
N GLU A 103 6.77 -5.94 -6.06
CA GLU A 103 6.60 -6.72 -7.30
C GLU A 103 7.93 -6.91 -8.06
N GLY A 104 9.06 -6.87 -7.36
CA GLY A 104 10.40 -7.00 -7.94
C GLY A 104 10.91 -5.75 -8.63
N ALA A 105 10.23 -4.59 -8.50
CA ALA A 105 10.64 -3.34 -9.16
C ALA A 105 12.09 -2.96 -8.85
N LEU A 106 12.54 -3.17 -7.59
CA LEU A 106 13.91 -2.89 -7.16
C LEU A 106 14.91 -3.98 -7.56
N GLY A 107 14.46 -5.20 -7.85
CA GLY A 107 15.32 -6.31 -8.30
C GLY A 107 16.02 -6.04 -9.64
N THR A 108 15.50 -5.10 -10.43
CA THR A 108 16.14 -4.64 -11.68
C THR A 108 17.37 -3.74 -11.45
N ARG A 109 17.45 -3.07 -10.28
CA ARG A 109 18.46 -2.06 -9.92
C ARG A 109 19.43 -2.55 -8.84
N TYR A 110 18.97 -3.43 -7.97
CA TYR A 110 19.74 -3.96 -6.85
C TYR A 110 19.59 -5.48 -6.78
N ALA A 111 20.69 -6.15 -6.50
CA ALA A 111 20.72 -7.58 -6.21
C ALA A 111 21.23 -7.79 -4.79
N VAL A 112 20.59 -8.69 -4.04
CA VAL A 112 21.01 -9.09 -2.71
C VAL A 112 21.60 -10.50 -2.74
N SER A 113 22.64 -10.73 -1.96
CA SER A 113 23.25 -12.05 -1.79
C SER A 113 23.64 -12.26 -0.34
N ARG A 114 23.39 -13.46 0.18
CA ARG A 114 23.80 -13.83 1.54
C ARG A 114 25.30 -14.09 1.56
N VAL A 115 25.96 -13.71 2.65
CA VAL A 115 27.39 -13.98 2.84
C VAL A 115 27.64 -14.65 4.18
N GLU A 116 28.83 -15.23 4.33
CA GLU A 116 29.23 -15.83 5.59
C GLU A 116 29.49 -14.76 6.65
N GLY A 117 29.04 -15.06 7.88
CA GLY A 117 29.12 -14.16 9.03
C GLY A 117 27.74 -13.74 9.55
N ARG A 118 27.77 -13.12 10.72
CA ARG A 118 26.60 -12.51 11.36
C ARG A 118 26.85 -11.03 11.54
N LEU A 119 25.80 -10.24 11.44
CA LEU A 119 25.80 -8.84 11.79
C LEU A 119 24.97 -8.66 13.06
N SER A 120 25.54 -7.96 14.05
CA SER A 120 24.84 -7.56 15.27
C SER A 120 25.15 -6.09 15.55
N ASN A 121 24.13 -5.23 15.53
CA ASN A 121 24.29 -3.78 15.64
C ASN A 121 23.44 -3.16 16.75
N GLY A 122 23.07 -3.95 17.76
CA GLY A 122 22.20 -3.54 18.87
C GLY A 122 20.72 -3.46 18.51
N TRP A 123 20.37 -3.34 17.22
CA TRP A 123 18.99 -3.36 16.74
C TRP A 123 18.57 -4.73 16.20
N LEU A 124 19.47 -5.42 15.51
CA LEU A 124 19.23 -6.71 14.86
C LEU A 124 20.43 -7.63 15.04
N ASP A 125 20.17 -8.93 15.14
CA ASP A 125 21.17 -9.98 14.98
C ASP A 125 20.72 -10.95 13.88
N CYS A 126 21.43 -10.97 12.75
CA CYS A 126 21.03 -11.77 11.58
C CYS A 126 22.24 -12.17 10.69
N PRO A 127 22.06 -13.13 9.77
CA PRO A 127 23.08 -13.46 8.78
C PRO A 127 23.44 -12.25 7.93
N ASP A 128 24.73 -12.08 7.67
CA ASP A 128 25.22 -10.97 6.86
C ASP A 128 24.86 -11.13 5.38
N PHE A 129 24.83 -10.01 4.67
CA PHE A 129 24.44 -9.94 3.27
C PHE A 129 25.19 -8.84 2.55
N VAL A 130 25.18 -8.91 1.22
CA VAL A 130 25.76 -7.90 0.34
C VAL A 130 24.70 -7.47 -0.66
N ILE A 131 24.58 -6.17 -0.84
CA ILE A 131 23.76 -5.53 -1.87
C ILE A 131 24.69 -5.01 -2.95
N ARG A 132 24.32 -5.24 -4.20
CA ARG A 132 25.06 -4.75 -5.36
C ARG A 132 24.12 -4.05 -6.33
N ARG A 133 24.53 -2.89 -6.85
CA ARG A 133 23.85 -2.21 -7.95
C ARG A 133 24.05 -2.99 -9.24
N THR A 134 22.96 -3.32 -9.91
CA THR A 134 22.99 -4.01 -11.21
C THR A 134 23.39 -3.03 -12.31
N SER A 135 24.06 -3.52 -13.35
CA SER A 135 24.57 -2.69 -14.46
C SER A 135 23.48 -2.06 -15.33
N SER A 136 22.22 -2.51 -15.19
CA SER A 136 21.06 -1.96 -15.90
C SER A 136 20.84 -0.47 -15.60
N ASP A 137 21.23 0.01 -14.42
CA ASP A 137 21.10 1.43 -14.03
C ASP A 137 22.26 2.30 -14.53
N ARG A 138 23.40 1.70 -14.94
CA ARG A 138 24.56 2.45 -15.46
C ARG A 138 24.39 2.92 -16.91
N HIS A 139 23.46 2.34 -17.67
CA HIS A 139 23.31 2.60 -19.11
C HIS A 139 22.21 3.63 -19.45
N ALA A 140 21.45 4.13 -18.45
CA ALA A 140 20.39 5.11 -18.69
C ALA A 140 20.89 6.57 -18.78
N GLY A 141 22.16 6.84 -18.42
CA GLY A 141 22.76 8.17 -18.46
C GLY A 141 23.63 8.47 -19.68
N ASP A 142 23.85 7.49 -20.58
CA ASP A 142 24.79 7.60 -21.69
C ASP A 142 24.10 7.32 -23.04
N ARG A 143 23.04 8.10 -23.34
CA ARG A 143 22.57 8.22 -24.73
C ARG A 143 23.30 9.40 -25.37
N PRO A 144 24.19 9.18 -26.35
CA PRO A 144 24.64 10.28 -27.18
C PRO A 144 23.44 10.88 -27.92
N ALA A 145 23.36 12.21 -27.92
CA ALA A 145 22.39 12.96 -28.70
C ALA A 145 22.62 12.66 -30.20
N GLY A 146 21.94 11.62 -30.69
CA GLY A 146 21.96 11.22 -32.09
C GLY A 146 21.23 12.24 -32.94
N ASN A 147 22.02 12.99 -33.71
CA ASN A 147 21.67 13.90 -34.80
C ASN A 147 20.31 13.65 -35.47
N ARG A 148 19.46 14.68 -35.45
CA ARG A 148 18.43 14.86 -36.49
C ARG A 148 19.05 15.64 -37.64
N HIS A 149 19.37 14.96 -38.73
CA HIS A 149 19.63 15.61 -40.01
C HIS A 149 18.88 14.89 -41.13
N ALA A 150 18.18 15.73 -41.90
CA ALA A 150 17.57 15.55 -43.22
C ALA A 150 16.31 14.68 -43.31
#